data_AF-A0A375HVW2-F1
#
_entry.id   AF-A0A375HVW2-F1
#
_cell.length_a   1.000
_cell.length_b   1.000
_cell.length_c   1.000
_cell.angle_alpha   90.00
_cell.angle_beta   90.00
_cell.angle_gamma   90.00
#
_symmetry.space_group_name_H-M   'P 1'
#
loop_
_entity.id
_entity.type
_entity.pdbx_description
1 polymer ?
#
loop_
_entity_poly.entity_id
_entity_poly.type
_entity_poly.pdbx_seq_one_letter_code
_entity_poly.pdbx_strand_id
1 'polypeptide(L)' 'MVTRGAGTAWLDELLKRRPFNVAVAAVANKLARTIWAVLARQGRYEAHLPIAAS' A
#
# COMPACT_ATOMS: atom_id res chain seq x y z
N MET A 1 14.74 -4.41 -13.45
CA MET A 1 14.11 -5.06 -12.28
C MET A 1 13.17 -4.05 -11.62
N VAL A 2 11.88 -4.08 -11.97
CA VAL A 2 10.89 -3.19 -11.37
C VAL A 2 10.60 -3.71 -9.96
N THR A 3 11.08 -3.03 -8.92
CA THR A 3 10.74 -3.33 -7.53
C THR A 3 9.30 -2.87 -7.28
N ARG A 4 8.33 -3.74 -7.57
CA ARG A 4 6.93 -3.55 -7.21
C ARG A 4 6.79 -3.66 -5.68
N GLY A 5 7.02 -2.53 -5.01
CA GLY A 5 6.66 -2.26 -3.61
C GLY A 5 7.37 -3.09 -2.55
N ALA A 6 7.92 -2.43 -1.54
CA ALA A 6 8.32 -3.01 -0.26
C ALA A 6 7.17 -3.67 0.55
N GLY A 7 6.04 -4.00 -0.11
CA GLY A 7 4.83 -4.53 0.50
C GLY A 7 4.92 -5.99 0.92
N THR A 8 5.75 -6.80 0.26
CA THR A 8 5.93 -8.22 0.62
C THR A 8 6.80 -8.37 1.88
N ALA A 9 7.99 -7.77 1.91
CA ALA A 9 8.90 -7.91 3.06
C ALA A 9 8.31 -7.37 4.37
N TRP A 10 7.61 -6.23 4.32
CA TRP A 10 6.95 -5.67 5.50
C TRP A 10 5.78 -6.54 5.99
N LEU A 11 4.96 -7.05 5.07
CA LEU A 11 3.82 -7.90 5.43
C LEU A 11 4.30 -9.24 6.01
N ASP A 12 5.33 -9.84 5.43
CA ASP A 12 5.94 -11.07 5.92
C ASP A 12 6.49 -10.89 7.34
N GLU A 13 7.19 -9.78 7.60
CA GLU A 13 7.71 -9.49 8.93
C GLU A 13 6.60 -9.17 9.94
N LEU A 14 5.51 -8.55 9.50
CA LEU A 14 4.34 -8.30 10.33
C LEU A 14 3.64 -9.61 10.73
N LEU A 15 3.49 -10.56 9.78
CA LEU A 15 2.88 -11.86 10.02
C LEU A 15 3.71 -12.72 10.99
N LYS A 16 5.04 -12.59 11.00
CA LYS A 16 5.88 -13.27 12.01
C LYS A 16 5.65 -12.76 13.43
N ARG A 17 5.26 -11.49 13.59
CA ARG A 17 5.20 -10.81 14.90
C ARG A 17 3.80 -10.69 15.46
N ARG A 18 2.76 -10.70 14.62
CA ARG A 18 1.38 -10.37 15.02
C ARG A 18 0.39 -11.44 14.56
N PRO A 19 -0.72 -11.65 15.30
CA PRO A 19 -1.80 -12.53 14.85
C PRO A 19 -2.32 -12.12 13.48
N PHE A 20 -2.77 -13.10 12.70
CA PHE A 20 -3.24 -12.89 11.32
C PHE A 20 -4.28 -11.76 11.20
N ASN A 21 -5.27 -11.73 12.09
CA ASN A 21 -6.32 -10.70 12.08
C ASN A 21 -5.77 -9.28 12.24
N VAL A 22 -4.67 -9.11 12.98
CA VAL A 22 -3.99 -7.81 13.15
C VAL A 22 -3.27 -7.41 11.86
N ALA A 23 -2.64 -8.37 11.17
CA ALA A 23 -2.01 -8.11 9.88
C ALA A 23 -3.05 -7.70 8.82
N VAL A 24 -4.21 -8.37 8.79
CA VAL A 24 -5.34 -8.01 7.91
C VAL A 24 -5.81 -6.58 8.20
N ALA A 25 -6.03 -6.25 9.47
CA ALA A 25 -6.45 -4.90 9.86
C ALA A 25 -5.41 -3.83 9.49
N ALA A 26 -4.11 -4.13 9.60
CA ALA A 26 -3.05 -3.22 9.20
C ALA A 26 -3.01 -2.96 7.70
N VAL A 27 -3.19 -4.01 6.88
CA VAL A 27 -3.31 -3.86 5.42
C VAL A 27 -4.56 -3.04 5.06
N ALA A 28 -5.70 -3.33 5.69
CA ALA A 28 -6.92 -2.56 5.50
C ALA A 28 -6.73 -1.08 5.88
N ASN A 29 -6.07 -0.80 7.01
CA ASN A 29 -5.77 0.57 7.43
C ASN A 29 -4.87 1.29 6.42
N LYS A 30 -3.83 0.63 5.91
CA LYS A 30 -2.97 1.16 4.85
C LYS A 30 -3.77 1.55 3.61
N LEU A 31 -4.71 0.72 3.18
CA LEU A 31 -5.59 1.02 2.05
C LEU A 31 -6.56 2.17 2.36
N ALA A 32 -7.16 2.18 3.55
CA ALA A 32 -8.04 3.25 3.99
C ALA A 32 -7.34 4.61 4.00
N ARG A 33 -6.08 4.68 4.43
CA ARG A 33 -5.26 5.90 4.38
C ARG A 33 -5.06 6.38 2.93
N THR A 34 -4.81 5.48 1.99
CA THR A 34 -4.71 5.81 0.56
C THR A 34 -6.02 6.37 0.03
N ILE A 35 -7.15 5.71 0.31
CA ILE A 35 -8.48 6.15 -0.12
C ILE A 35 -8.79 7.53 0.48
N TRP A 36 -8.61 7.70 1.79
CA TRP A 36 -8.82 8.97 2.47
C TRP A 36 -7.98 10.07 1.84
N ALA A 37 -6.71 9.80 1.54
CA ALA A 37 -5.85 10.82 0.97
C ALA A 37 -6.31 11.22 -0.43
N VAL A 38 -6.79 10.27 -1.27
CA VAL A 38 -7.42 10.56 -2.58
C VAL A 38 -8.68 11.40 -2.43
N LEU A 39 -9.58 11.02 -1.52
CA LEU A 39 -10.82 11.76 -1.27
C LEU A 39 -10.56 13.17 -0.72
N ALA A 40 -9.66 13.29 0.26
CA ALA A 40 -9.34 14.55 0.92
C ALA A 40 -8.75 15.59 -0.04
N ARG A 41 -8.00 15.14 -1.06
CA ARG A 41 -7.43 16.03 -2.07
C ARG A 41 -8.40 16.36 -3.22
N GLN A 42 -9.65 15.89 -3.17
CA GLN A 42 -10.70 16.02 -4.20
C GLN A 42 -10.21 15.65 -5.62
N GLY A 43 -9.11 14.90 -5.70
CA GLY A 43 -8.40 14.59 -6.93
C GLY A 43 -8.78 13.22 -7.46
N ARG A 44 -8.68 13.03 -8.77
CA ARG A 44 -8.77 11.70 -9.38
C ARG A 44 -7.54 10.90 -8.96
N TYR A 45 -7.70 9.59 -8.80
CA TYR A 45 -6.56 8.71 -8.54
C TYR A 45 -5.62 8.73 -9.75
N GLU A 46 -4.46 9.36 -9.60
CA GLU A 46 -3.37 9.33 -10.58
C GLU A 46 -2.48 8.14 -10.27
N ALA A 47 -2.52 7.12 -11.13
CA ALA A 47 -1.55 6.05 -11.09
C ALA A 47 -0.19 6.63 -11.46
N HIS A 48 0.80 6.51 -10.58
CA HIS A 48 2.18 6.86 -10.93
C HIS A 48 2.70 5.84 -11.95
N LEU A 49 2.49 6.13 -13.23
CA LEU A 49 3.16 5.43 -14.32
C LEU A 49 4.60 5.95 -14.37
N PRO A 50 5.62 5.11 -14.19
CA PRO A 50 7.00 5.56 -14.27
C PRO A 50 7.25 6.15 -15.65
N ILE A 51 7.78 7.38 -15.69
CA ILE A 51 8.00 8.20 -16.91
C ILE A 51 9.26 7.70 -17.68
N ALA A 52 9.47 6.39 -17.70
CA ALA A 52 10.62 5.74 -18.34
C ALA A 52 10.13 4.48 -19.08
N ALA A 53 9.31 4.72 -20.10
CA ALA A 53 9.13 3.82 -21.22
C ALA A 53 9.20 4.70 -22.47
N SER A 54 10.41 5.11 -22.83
CA SER A 54 10.77 5.82 -24.06
C SER A 54 12.15 5.36 -24.47
#